data_AF-A0A9E5HGG8-F1
#
_entry.id   AF-A0A9E5HGG8-F1
#
_cell.length_a   1.000
_cell.length_b   1.000
_cell.length_c   1.000
_cell.angle_alpha   90.00
_cell.angle_beta   90.00
_cell.angle_gamma   90.00
#
_symmetry.space_group_name_H-M   'P 1'
#
loop_
_entity.id
_entity.type
_entity.pdbx_description
1 polymer ?
#
loop_
_entity_poly.entity_id
_entity_poly.type
_entity_poly.pdbx_seq_one_letter_code
_entity_poly.pdbx_strand_id
1 'polypeptide(L)' 'LGQYQDMIADMRLVDFKVRITQGGTAAVTRVVIDSEDAQGRRWATVGVSPNIVDASFEALIEAMQWKILHDTQKGA' A
#
# COMPACT_ATOMS: atom_id res chain seq x y z
N LEU A 1 1.91 -20.67 -2.91
CA LEU A 1 1.87 -19.21 -2.73
C LEU A 1 2.64 -18.89 -1.44
N GLY A 2 3.40 -17.80 -1.41
CA GLY A 2 4.54 -17.60 -0.48
C GLY A 2 4.22 -17.54 1.02
N GLN A 3 5.28 -17.51 1.84
CA GLN A 3 5.25 -17.64 3.31
C GLN A 3 4.27 -16.71 4.07
N TYR A 4 3.88 -15.57 3.51
CA TYR A 4 3.03 -14.58 4.18
C TYR A 4 1.57 -14.55 3.68
N GLN A 5 1.17 -15.48 2.82
CA GLN A 5 -0.16 -15.44 2.18
C GLN A 5 -1.31 -15.34 3.20
N ASP A 6 -1.23 -16.09 4.30
CA ASP A 6 -2.33 -16.19 5.27
C ASP A 6 -2.42 -14.91 6.11
N MET A 7 -1.30 -14.21 6.29
CA MET A 7 -1.23 -12.96 7.06
C MET A 7 -1.82 -11.76 6.30
N ILE A 8 -1.87 -11.83 4.97
CA ILE A 8 -2.43 -10.75 4.13
C ILE A 8 -3.73 -11.16 3.43
N ALA A 9 -4.21 -12.40 3.64
CA ALA A 9 -5.41 -12.92 2.97
C ALA A 9 -6.68 -12.12 3.29
N ASP A 10 -6.73 -11.49 4.46
CA ASP A 10 -7.85 -10.66 4.91
C ASP A 10 -7.69 -9.17 4.61
N MET A 11 -6.57 -8.77 4.00
CA MET A 11 -6.32 -7.39 3.60
C MET A 11 -7.09 -7.04 2.32
N ARG A 12 -7.81 -5.91 2.34
CA ARG A 12 -8.58 -5.39 1.21
C ARG A 12 -8.24 -3.94 0.88
N LEU A 13 -8.27 -3.62 -0.41
CA LEU A 13 -8.19 -2.24 -0.91
C LEU A 13 -9.48 -1.49 -0.58
N VAL A 14 -9.37 -0.36 0.10
CA VAL A 14 -10.49 0.53 0.42
C VAL A 14 -10.57 1.68 -0.58
N ASP A 15 -9.44 2.28 -0.91
CA ASP A 15 -9.37 3.42 -1.82
C ASP A 15 -8.03 3.47 -2.54
N PHE A 16 -8.06 4.01 -3.75
CA PHE A 16 -6.90 4.19 -4.61
C PHE A 16 -6.91 5.60 -5.20
N LYS A 17 -6.04 6.47 -4.66
CA LYS A 17 -5.99 7.88 -5.06
C LYS A 17 -4.69 8.19 -5.78
N VAL A 18 -4.80 8.77 -6.97
CA VAL A 18 -3.66 9.23 -7.75
C VAL A 18 -3.63 10.75 -7.79
N ARG A 19 -2.46 11.33 -7.54
CA ARG A 19 -2.20 12.75 -7.73
C ARG A 19 -0.97 12.92 -8.60
N ILE A 20 -1.10 13.66 -9.69
CA ILE A 20 0.02 14.02 -10.55
C ILE A 20 0.40 15.46 -10.24
N THR A 21 1.65 15.66 -9.89
CA THR A 21 2.23 16.98 -9.59
C THR A 21 3.33 17.30 -10.60
N GLN A 22 3.49 18.58 -10.93
CA GLN A 22 4.40 19.08 -11.97
C GLN A 22 3.95 18.70 -13.40
N GLY A 23 4.17 19.61 -14.35
CA GLY A 23 3.71 19.48 -15.74
C GLY A 23 4.84 19.12 -16.71
N GLY A 24 4.50 18.46 -17.82
CA GLY A 24 5.45 18.09 -18.86
C GLY A 24 6.31 16.88 -18.51
N THR A 25 7.56 16.85 -18.98
CA THR A 25 8.48 15.71 -18.81
C THR A 25 8.93 15.46 -17.36
N ALA A 26 8.67 16.40 -16.45
CA ALA A 26 8.99 16.31 -15.03
C ALA A 26 7.78 15.91 -14.16
N ALA A 27 6.69 15.43 -14.76
CA ALA A 27 5.53 15.00 -13.99
C ALA A 27 5.89 13.87 -13.01
N VAL A 28 5.49 14.05 -11.75
CA VAL A 28 5.66 13.07 -10.68
C VAL A 28 4.29 12.58 -10.25
N THR A 29 4.12 11.26 -10.23
CA THR A 29 2.89 10.60 -9.78
C THR A 29 3.03 10.20 -8.32
N ARG A 30 2.04 10.56 -7.51
CA ARG A 30 1.87 10.11 -6.13
C ARG A 30 0.64 9.22 -6.06
N VAL A 31 0.81 7.99 -5.59
CA VAL A 31 -0.27 7.02 -5.38
C VAL A 31 -0.47 6.85 -3.88
N VAL A 32 -1.71 6.95 -3.42
CA VAL A 32 -2.12 6.66 -2.05
C VAL A 32 -3.03 5.44 -2.08
N ILE A 33 -2.69 4.42 -1.30
CA ILE A 33 -3.47 3.20 -1.14
C ILE A 33 -4.02 3.18 0.29
N ASP A 34 -5.35 3.22 0.42
CA ASP A 34 -6.02 2.98 1.69
C ASP A 34 -6.37 1.49 1.78
N SER A 35 -5.92 0.83 2.84
CA SER A 35 -6.12 -0.61 3.09
C SER A 35 -6.91 -0.83 4.38
N GLU A 36 -7.64 -1.94 4.44
CA GLU A 36 -8.33 -2.41 5.64
C GLU A 36 -8.17 -3.91 5.82
N ASP A 37 -8.20 -4.42 7.04
CA ASP A 37 -8.27 -5.86 7.34
C ASP A 37 -9.62 -6.28 7.92
N ALA A 38 -9.80 -7.58 8.16
CA ALA A 38 -11.04 -8.11 8.71
C ALA A 38 -11.33 -7.65 10.16
N GLN A 39 -10.33 -7.08 10.86
CA GLN A 39 -10.50 -6.51 12.19
C GLN A 39 -10.92 -5.03 12.14
N GLY A 40 -11.11 -4.47 10.94
CA GLY A 40 -11.49 -3.07 10.73
C GLY A 40 -10.34 -2.09 10.92
N ARG A 41 -9.10 -2.55 11.05
CA ARG A 41 -7.94 -1.65 11.09
C ARG A 41 -7.76 -1.06 9.70
N ARG A 42 -7.64 0.26 9.63
CA ARG A 42 -7.38 1.00 8.38
C ARG A 42 -6.03 1.67 8.42
N TRP A 43 -5.31 1.63 7.31
CA TRP A 43 -4.05 2.34 7.14
C TRP A 43 -3.89 2.82 5.70
N ALA A 44 -3.06 3.83 5.52
CA ALA A 44 -2.76 4.41 4.22
C ALA A 44 -1.25 4.34 3.97
N THR A 45 -0.87 4.02 2.74
CA THR A 45 0.53 4.03 2.28
C THR A 45 0.66 4.86 1.03
N VAL A 46 1.89 5.34 0.76
CA VAL A 46 2.14 6.31 -0.31
C VAL A 46 3.38 5.94 -1.09
N GLY A 47 3.22 5.76 -2.40
CA GLY A 47 4.32 5.62 -3.34
C GLY A 47 4.43 6.83 -4.26
N VAL A 48 5.65 7.15 -4.68
CA VAL A 48 5.94 8.36 -5.45
C VAL A 48 6.95 8.04 -6.54
N SER A 49 6.51 8.11 -7.79
CA SER A 49 7.35 7.82 -8.96
C SER A 49 6.85 8.59 -10.18
N PRO A 50 7.72 8.91 -11.16
CA PRO A 50 7.27 9.35 -12.48
C PRO A 50 6.32 8.34 -13.16
N ASN A 51 6.44 7.04 -12.83
CA ASN A 51 5.59 5.97 -13.34
C ASN A 51 4.54 5.55 -12.30
N ILE A 52 3.26 5.54 -12.71
CA ILE A 52 2.15 5.13 -11.85
C ILE A 52 2.26 3.68 -11.34
N VAL A 53 2.81 2.78 -12.14
CA VAL A 53 2.96 1.36 -11.78
C VAL A 53 3.97 1.22 -10.65
N ASP A 54 5.11 1.90 -10.75
CA ASP A 54 6.15 1.88 -9.73
C ASP A 54 5.64 2.50 -8.42
N ALA A 55 4.98 3.66 -8.50
CA ALA A 55 4.36 4.29 -7.34
C ALA A 55 3.29 3.39 -6.68
N SER A 56 2.52 2.66 -7.48
CA SER A 56 1.52 1.72 -6.96
C SER A 56 2.17 0.53 -6.26
N PHE A 57 3.25 0.00 -6.84
CA PHE A 57 3.97 -1.15 -6.29
C PHE A 57 4.65 -0.81 -4.97
N GLU A 58 5.28 0.35 -4.88
CA GLU A 58 5.86 0.89 -3.65
C GLU A 58 4.80 0.99 -2.53
N ALA A 59 3.67 1.66 -2.81
CA ALA A 59 2.59 1.81 -1.84
C ALA A 59 2.03 0.45 -1.39
N LEU A 60 1.86 -0.51 -2.31
CA LEU A 60 1.32 -1.83 -2.01
C LEU A 60 2.28 -2.67 -1.16
N ILE A 61 3.58 -2.66 -1.46
CA ILE A 61 4.58 -3.36 -0.65
C ILE A 61 4.58 -2.80 0.76
N GLU A 62 4.59 -1.48 0.91
CA GLU A 62 4.56 -0.83 2.22
C GLU A 62 3.30 -1.24 2.99
N ALA A 63 2.13 -1.31 2.33
CA ALA A 63 0.88 -1.71 2.96
C ALA A 63 0.92 -3.16 3.48
N MET A 64 1.47 -4.09 2.68
CA MET A 64 1.64 -5.49 3.09
C MET A 64 2.65 -5.63 4.24
N GLN A 65 3.78 -4.93 4.16
CA GLN A 65 4.79 -4.93 5.21
C GLN A 65 4.24 -4.40 6.53
N TRP A 66 3.46 -3.32 6.47
CA TRP A 66 2.77 -2.78 7.64
C TRP A 66 1.86 -3.83 8.29
N LYS A 67 1.02 -4.52 7.51
CA LYS A 67 0.11 -5.58 8.01
C LYS A 67 0.89 -6.71 8.68
N ILE A 68 1.93 -7.22 8.02
CA ILE A 68 2.75 -8.32 8.54
C ILE A 68 3.45 -7.92 9.85
N LEU A 69 4.04 -6.73 9.90
CA LEU A 69 4.75 -6.23 11.08
C LEU A 69 3.79 -6.08 12.27
N HIS A 70 2.61 -5.49 12.05
CA HIS A 70 1.63 -5.23 13.11
C HIS A 70 0.97 -6.52 13.63
N ASP A 71 0.80 -7.54 12.79
CA ASP A 71 0.28 -8.83 13.22
C ASP A 71 1.32 -9.65 13.96
N THR A 72 2.59 -9.57 13.54
CA THR A 72 3.70 -10.22 14.25
C THR A 72 3.88 -9.64 15.65
N GLN A 73 3.69 -8.33 15.83
CA GLN A 73 3.77 -7.68 17.15
C GLN A 73 2.64 -8.07 18.12
N LYS A 74 1.48 -8.53 17.64
CA LYS A 74 0.39 -9.01 18.51
C LYS A 74 0.59 -10.44 19.01
N GLY A 75 1.48 -11.20 18.39
CA GLY A 75 1.77 -12.60 18.75
C GLY A 75 2.90 -12.78 19.77
N ALA A 76 3.52 -11.69 20.25
CA ALA A 76 4.56 -11.67 21.28
C ALA A 76 4.02 -11.12 22.60
#